data_AF-V9IGI0-F1
#
_entry.id   AF-V9IGI0-F1
#
_cell.length_a   1.000
_cell.length_b   1.000
_cell.length_c   1.000
_cell.angle_alpha   90.00
_cell.angle_beta   90.00
_cell.angle_gamma   90.00
#
_symmetry.space_group_name_H-M   'P 1'
#
loop_
_entity.id
_entity.type
_entity.pdbx_description
1 polymer ?
#
loop_
_entity_poly.entity_id
_entity_poly.type
_entity_poly.pdbx_seq_one_letter_code
_entity_poly.pdbx_strand_id
1 'polypeptide(L)'
;MADIKSPPFSDIKRPEEVVAMAMNDSLKFAVLIGLIEVGQVSNREVVNTVLHLLVGGEFDMELNFVIQDAQNIRHMLELLDHCPPNLQAEIWSVFIAI
;
A
#
# COMPACT_ATOMS: atom_id res chain seq x y z
N MET A 1 2.31 8.95 36.54
CA MET A 1 1.70 9.11 35.20
C MET A 1 2.51 8.25 34.27
N ALA A 2 1.91 7.18 33.72
CA ALA A 2 2.59 6.39 32.71
C ALA A 2 2.61 7.22 31.43
N ASP A 3 3.80 7.50 30.90
CA ASP A 3 4.00 7.94 29.53
C ASP A 3 3.38 6.88 28.62
N ILE A 4 2.14 7.12 28.19
CA ILE A 4 1.56 6.44 27.04
C ILE A 4 2.33 6.98 25.86
N LYS A 5 3.48 6.38 25.58
CA LYS A 5 4.21 6.57 24.33
C LYS A 5 3.19 6.24 23.24
N SER A 6 2.77 7.26 22.51
CA SER A 6 1.84 7.16 21.40
C SER A 6 2.20 5.92 20.58
N PRO A 7 1.23 5.08 20.16
CA PRO A 7 1.55 3.97 19.29
C PRO A 7 2.35 4.50 18.09
N PRO A 8 3.39 3.79 17.60
CA PRO A 8 4.34 4.31 16.59
C PRO A 8 3.70 4.68 15.24
N PHE A 9 2.38 4.56 15.13
CA PHE A 9 1.55 4.84 13.97
C PHE A 9 0.83 6.19 14.05
N SER A 10 0.87 6.91 15.18
CA SER A 10 0.05 8.11 15.39
C SER A 10 0.38 9.29 14.46
N ASP A 11 1.54 9.26 13.80
CA ASP A 11 2.02 10.36 12.94
C ASP A 11 1.97 10.04 11.44
N ILE A 12 1.56 8.82 11.06
CA ILE A 12 1.54 8.44 9.64
C ILE A 12 0.33 9.07 8.99
N LYS A 13 0.58 10.00 8.08
CA LYS A 13 -0.49 10.71 7.36
C LYS A 13 -0.39 10.51 5.86
N ARG A 14 0.69 9.89 5.37
CA ARG A 14 0.97 9.81 3.93
C ARG A 14 1.40 8.41 3.47
N PRO A 15 0.93 7.96 2.29
CA PRO A 15 1.32 6.69 1.69
C PRO A 15 2.81 6.61 1.34
N GLU A 16 3.46 7.75 1.09
CA GLU A 16 4.91 7.84 0.84
C GLU A 16 5.72 7.40 2.08
N GLU A 17 5.23 7.72 3.27
CA GLU A 17 5.84 7.31 4.54
C GLU A 17 5.72 5.79 4.72
N VAL A 18 4.62 5.19 4.25
CA VAL A 18 4.39 3.73 4.31
C VAL A 18 5.46 2.96 3.55
N VAL A 19 5.83 3.46 2.37
CA VAL A 19 6.89 2.88 1.55
C VAL A 19 8.25 2.93 2.27
N ALA A 20 8.57 4.09 2.85
CA ALA A 20 9.84 4.36 3.53
C ALA A 20 10.01 3.65 4.89
N MET A 21 8.95 3.00 5.39
CA MET A 21 9.02 2.27 6.66
C MET A 21 10.02 1.11 6.60
N ALA A 22 10.87 1.01 7.62
CA ALA A 22 11.70 -0.16 7.87
C ALA A 22 10.89 -1.28 8.57
N MET A 23 9.84 -1.77 7.91
CA MET A 23 9.00 -2.89 8.37
C MET A 23 8.65 -3.84 7.23
N ASN A 24 8.11 -5.01 7.57
CA ASN A 24 7.67 -5.99 6.58
C ASN A 24 6.47 -5.47 5.77
N ASP A 25 6.30 -6.00 4.56
CA ASP A 25 5.27 -5.53 3.64
C ASP A 25 3.86 -5.78 4.17
N SER A 26 3.63 -6.88 4.92
CA SER A 26 2.36 -7.13 5.60
C SER A 26 1.90 -5.95 6.46
N LEU A 27 2.79 -5.35 7.26
CA LEU A 27 2.46 -4.17 8.06
C LEU A 27 2.24 -2.92 7.19
N LYS A 28 3.00 -2.76 6.10
CA LYS A 28 2.82 -1.65 5.16
C LYS A 28 1.42 -1.70 4.50
N PHE A 29 0.98 -2.88 4.08
CA PHE A 29 -0.38 -3.07 3.55
C PHE A 29 -1.44 -2.80 4.61
N ALA A 30 -1.28 -3.28 5.84
CA ALA A 30 -2.22 -3.02 6.93
C ALA A 30 -2.37 -1.51 7.23
N VAL A 31 -1.28 -0.76 7.20
CA VAL A 31 -1.31 0.70 7.37
C VAL A 31 -2.00 1.38 6.19
N LEU A 32 -1.73 0.94 4.96
CA LEU A 32 -2.39 1.49 3.77
C LEU A 32 -3.90 1.25 3.80
N ILE A 33 -4.35 0.07 4.24
CA ILE A 33 -5.78 -0.22 4.47
C ILE A 33 -6.36 0.77 5.49
N GLY A 34 -5.71 0.96 6.63
CA GLY A 34 -6.16 1.91 7.64
C GLY A 34 -6.30 3.34 7.09
N LEU A 35 -5.36 3.79 6.24
CA LEU A 35 -5.41 5.09 5.58
C LEU A 35 -6.58 5.22 4.58
N ILE A 36 -6.88 4.15 3.83
CA ILE A 36 -8.02 4.08 2.90
C ILE A 36 -9.33 4.22 3.67
N GLU A 37 -9.49 3.47 4.76
CA GLU A 37 -10.73 3.45 5.56
C GLU A 37 -11.05 4.81 6.19
N VAL A 38 -10.02 5.57 6.59
CA VAL A 38 -10.20 6.94 7.12
C VAL A 38 -10.27 8.01 6.04
N GLY A 39 -10.19 7.63 4.75
CA GLY A 39 -10.30 8.53 3.60
C GLY A 39 -9.17 9.54 3.49
N GLN A 40 -7.97 9.23 4.02
CA GLN A 40 -6.82 10.14 4.03
C GLN A 40 -5.92 10.01 2.80
N VAL A 41 -6.23 9.08 1.89
CA VAL A 41 -5.45 8.80 0.69
C VAL A 41 -6.31 8.88 -0.56
N SER A 42 -5.77 9.46 -1.61
CA SER A 42 -6.40 9.46 -2.93
C SER A 42 -6.21 8.13 -3.65
N ASN A 43 -7.10 7.80 -4.60
CA ASN A 43 -6.98 6.59 -5.42
C ASN A 43 -5.60 6.46 -6.09
N ARG A 44 -5.10 7.56 -6.65
CA ARG A 44 -3.79 7.60 -7.31
C ARG A 44 -2.65 7.23 -6.37
N GLU A 45 -2.69 7.75 -5.14
CA GLU A 45 -1.68 7.44 -4.14
C GLU A 45 -1.73 5.97 -3.73
N VAL A 46 -2.94 5.41 -3.54
CA VAL A 46 -3.11 3.99 -3.23
C VAL A 46 -2.55 3.12 -4.35
N VAL A 47 -2.92 3.38 -5.60
CA VAL A 47 -2.41 2.63 -6.76
C VAL A 47 -0.89 2.67 -6.81
N ASN A 48 -0.29 3.85 -6.70
CA ASN A 48 1.17 4.01 -6.72
C ASN A 48 1.85 3.23 -5.58
N THR A 49 1.32 3.29 -4.37
CA THR A 49 1.88 2.55 -3.23
C THR A 49 1.72 1.05 -3.38
N VAL A 50 0.57 0.56 -3.85
CA VAL A 50 0.36 -0.88 -4.11
C VAL A 50 1.37 -1.38 -5.14
N LEU A 51 1.55 -0.67 -6.25
CA LEU A 51 2.54 -1.03 -7.26
C LEU A 51 3.93 -1.05 -6.67
N HIS A 52 4.28 -0.04 -5.89
CA HIS A 52 5.58 0.03 -5.25
C HIS A 52 5.85 -1.18 -4.36
N LEU A 53 4.88 -1.57 -3.55
CA LEU A 53 4.99 -2.73 -2.66
C LEU A 53 5.05 -4.06 -3.43
N LEU A 54 4.35 -4.17 -4.58
CA LEU A 54 4.39 -5.37 -5.41
C LEU A 54 5.76 -5.59 -6.06
N VAL A 55 6.36 -4.53 -6.63
CA VAL A 55 7.65 -4.62 -7.34
C VAL A 55 8.86 -4.26 -6.47
N GLY A 56 8.64 -3.97 -5.18
CA GLY A 56 9.69 -3.65 -4.20
C GLY A 56 10.45 -2.34 -4.48
N GLY A 57 9.84 -1.39 -5.19
CA GLY A 57 10.49 -0.15 -5.64
C GLY A 57 9.57 0.70 -6.50
N GLU A 58 10.07 1.81 -7.06
CA GLU A 58 9.28 2.60 -8.02
C GLU A 58 8.93 1.75 -9.25
N PHE A 59 7.65 1.65 -9.58
CA PHE A 59 7.20 0.88 -10.74
C PHE A 59 7.68 1.53 -12.03
N ASP A 60 8.35 0.73 -12.86
CA ASP A 60 8.82 1.14 -14.17
C ASP A 60 8.54 -0.01 -15.15
N MET A 61 7.81 0.29 -16.22
CA MET A 61 7.38 -0.73 -17.20
C MET A 61 8.54 -1.39 -17.94
N GLU A 62 9.72 -0.78 -17.99
CA GLU A 62 10.90 -1.32 -18.66
C GLU A 62 11.86 -1.98 -17.67
N LEU A 63 12.01 -1.41 -16.47
CA LEU A 63 13.08 -1.76 -15.54
C LEU A 63 12.61 -2.43 -14.25
N ASN A 64 11.38 -2.16 -13.78
CA ASN A 64 10.88 -2.62 -12.49
C ASN A 64 9.38 -2.94 -12.52
N PHE A 65 9.04 -3.97 -13.28
CA PHE A 65 7.66 -4.43 -13.47
C PHE A 65 7.42 -5.83 -12.88
N VAL A 66 8.43 -6.48 -12.29
CA VAL A 66 8.29 -7.86 -11.79
C VAL A 66 7.93 -7.86 -10.32
N ILE A 67 6.93 -8.66 -9.95
CA ILE A 67 6.53 -8.86 -8.54
C ILE A 67 7.68 -9.52 -7.77
N GLN A 68 8.14 -8.87 -6.69
CA GLN A 68 9.29 -9.34 -5.90
C GLN A 68 8.93 -10.44 -4.91
N ASP A 69 7.75 -10.37 -4.30
CA ASP A 69 7.23 -11.38 -3.37
C ASP A 69 5.77 -11.71 -3.68
N ALA A 70 5.49 -12.99 -3.92
CA ALA A 70 4.14 -13.49 -4.16
C ALA A 70 3.20 -13.30 -2.95
N GLN A 71 3.70 -13.13 -1.72
CA GLN A 71 2.86 -12.75 -0.57
C GLN A 71 2.21 -11.39 -0.76
N ASN A 72 2.87 -10.45 -1.45
CA ASN A 72 2.32 -9.11 -1.67
C ASN A 72 1.07 -9.13 -2.55
N ILE A 73 0.89 -10.17 -3.38
CA ILE A 73 -0.37 -10.39 -4.10
C ILE A 73 -1.52 -10.69 -3.13
N ARG A 74 -1.28 -11.50 -2.09
CA ARG A 74 -2.31 -11.80 -1.08
C ARG A 74 -2.68 -10.56 -0.29
N HIS A 75 -1.69 -9.77 0.11
CA HIS A 75 -1.92 -8.51 0.81
C HIS A 75 -2.64 -7.47 -0.07
N MET A 76 -2.34 -7.42 -1.38
CA MET A 76 -3.10 -6.61 -2.33
C MET A 76 -4.56 -7.07 -2.43
N LEU A 77 -4.82 -8.38 -2.50
CA LEU A 77 -6.18 -8.92 -2.53
C LEU A 77 -6.97 -8.56 -1.27
N GLU A 78 -6.34 -8.66 -0.10
CA GLU A 78 -6.93 -8.20 1.17
C GLU A 78 -7.23 -6.70 1.13
N LEU A 79 -6.29 -5.87 0.65
CA LEU A 79 -6.51 -4.42 0.51
C LEU A 79 -7.69 -4.09 -0.41
N LEU A 80 -7.90 -4.86 -1.49
CA LEU A 80 -9.00 -4.65 -2.43
C LEU A 80 -10.38 -4.81 -1.75
N ASP A 81 -10.50 -5.67 -0.74
CA ASP A 81 -11.75 -5.85 0.01
C ASP A 81 -12.18 -4.58 0.79
N HIS A 82 -11.23 -3.66 1.04
CA HIS A 82 -11.48 -2.37 1.70
C HIS A 82 -11.63 -1.19 0.72
N CYS A 83 -11.47 -1.44 -0.59
CA CYS A 83 -11.49 -0.40 -1.60
C CYS A 83 -12.87 -0.23 -2.25
N PRO A 84 -13.29 1.00 -2.62
CA PRO A 84 -14.48 1.19 -3.43
C PRO A 84 -14.29 0.61 -4.85
N PRO A 85 -15.37 0.25 -5.57
CA PRO A 85 -15.29 -0.43 -6.87
C PRO A 85 -14.43 0.28 -7.93
N ASN A 86 -14.43 1.62 -7.93
CA ASN A 86 -13.60 2.40 -8.86
C ASN A 86 -12.09 2.17 -8.61
N LEU A 87 -11.67 2.21 -7.34
CA LEU A 87 -10.28 1.99 -6.96
C LEU A 87 -9.86 0.54 -7.21
N GLN A 88 -10.75 -0.43 -6.96
CA GLN A 88 -10.47 -1.82 -7.30
C GLN A 88 -10.19 -1.98 -8.80
N ALA A 89 -10.99 -1.35 -9.66
CA ALA A 89 -10.79 -1.39 -11.11
C ALA A 89 -9.44 -0.76 -11.52
N GLU A 90 -9.06 0.36 -10.91
CA GLU A 90 -7.77 1.01 -11.16
C GLU A 90 -6.60 0.08 -10.78
N ILE A 91 -6.61 -0.51 -9.58
CA ILE A 91 -5.57 -1.44 -9.14
C ILE A 91 -5.50 -2.66 -10.06
N TRP A 92 -6.65 -3.27 -10.40
CA TRP A 92 -6.70 -4.40 -11.33
C TRP A 92 -6.14 -4.05 -12.71
N SER A 93 -6.42 -2.84 -13.21
CA SER A 93 -5.96 -2.41 -14.53
C SER A 93 -4.44 -2.34 -14.65
N VAL A 94 -3.74 -2.04 -13.56
CA VAL A 94 -2.27 -2.01 -13.55
C VAL A 94 -1.70 -3.37 -13.18
N PHE A 95 -2.35 -4.13 -12.29
CA PHE A 95 -1.91 -5.47 -11.94
C PHE A 95 -1.83 -6.41 -13.16
N ILE A 96 -2.73 -6.27 -14.15
CA ILE A 96 -2.67 -7.05 -15.40
C ILE A 96 -1.55 -6.60 -16.36
N ALA A 97 -0.98 -5.41 -16.15
CA ALA A 97 0.10 -4.86 -16.97
C ALA A 97 1.49 -5.28 -16.45
N ILE A 98 1.54 -5.85 -15.25
CA ILE A 98 2.70 -6.49 -14.61
C ILE A 98 2.76 -7.97 -15.06
#